data_AF-A0A0N0TK77-F1
#
_entry.id   AF-A0A0N0TK77-F1
#
_cell.length_a   1.000
_cell.length_b   1.000
_cell.length_c   1.000
_cell.angle_alpha   90.00
_cell.angle_beta   90.00
_cell.angle_gamma   90.00
#
_symmetry.space_group_name_H-M   'P 1'
#
loop_
_entity.id
_entity.type
_entity.pdbx_description
1 polymer ?
#
loop_
_entity_poly.entity_id
_entity_poly.type
_entity_poly.pdbx_seq_one_letter_code
_entity_poly.pdbx_strand_id
1 'polypeptide(L)'
;MTSPPYSGLFARVEREPASREPLTGLRLDDGSGAPGTGLTPAEARPLLYDRSASAARRDALWHQIAALAREDTDGNGWRLAAVWLALPGLRRHAFAIVDRFGADRDDVEAEMLTAYLEALASIEPHTPDPGSVLLRSACTRAWNTARQARPERTVEDIQNTVDSRRDRGALWQAEFDGTDRPDGLAATLRITVPAGRTEGLRLGALAGEWGLTGQIADACRFQRGRRVGTLSLRPRSRG
;
A
#
# COMPACT_ATOMS: atom_id res chain seq x y z
N MET A 1 29.40 17.17 15.11
CA MET A 1 29.16 17.09 13.66
C MET A 1 27.83 16.39 13.46
N THR A 2 26.78 17.16 13.20
CA THR A 2 25.40 16.68 13.05
C THR A 2 25.26 16.08 11.66
N SER A 3 25.01 14.77 11.54
CA SER A 3 24.69 14.15 10.25
C SER A 3 23.49 14.88 9.62
N PRO A 4 23.51 15.14 8.30
CA PRO A 4 22.39 15.81 7.65
C PRO A 4 21.11 14.98 7.82
N PRO A 5 19.94 15.61 8.10
CA PRO A 5 18.69 14.92 8.46
C PRO A 5 18.03 14.11 7.32
N TYR A 6 18.74 13.92 6.20
CA TYR A 6 18.28 13.19 5.02
C TYR A 6 19.44 12.38 4.40
N SER A 7 19.88 11.33 5.10
CA SER A 7 20.88 10.38 4.58
C SER A 7 20.30 8.98 4.32
N GLY A 8 19.04 8.89 3.91
CA GLY A 8 18.46 7.62 3.46
C GLY A 8 19.09 7.12 2.15
N LEU A 9 18.94 5.83 1.89
CA LEU A 9 19.43 5.17 0.66
C LEU A 9 18.95 5.88 -0.61
N PHE A 10 17.71 6.35 -0.64
CA PHE A 10 17.18 7.12 -1.77
C PHE A 10 17.94 8.42 -2.01
N ALA A 11 18.38 9.11 -0.95
CA ALA A 11 19.17 10.33 -1.08
C ALA A 11 20.59 10.03 -1.59
N ARG A 12 21.13 8.85 -1.25
CA ARG A 12 22.42 8.39 -1.78
C ARG A 12 22.34 8.08 -3.28
N VAL A 13 21.33 7.33 -3.71
CA VAL A 13 21.12 7.02 -5.13
C VAL A 13 20.87 8.30 -5.95
N GLU A 14 20.14 9.28 -5.42
CA GLU A 14 19.91 10.55 -6.13
C GLU A 14 21.19 11.36 -6.38
N ARG A 15 22.12 11.30 -5.43
CA ARG A 15 23.42 11.99 -5.51
C ARG A 15 24.44 11.21 -6.33
N GLU A 16 24.15 9.97 -6.68
CA GLU A 16 24.97 9.20 -7.61
C GLU A 16 24.47 9.55 -9.01
N PRO A 17 25.08 10.54 -9.71
CA PRO A 17 24.76 10.74 -11.11
C PRO A 17 25.12 9.43 -11.78
N ALA A 18 24.12 8.70 -12.30
CA ALA A 18 24.33 7.42 -12.97
C ALA A 18 25.63 7.48 -13.80
N SER A 19 26.58 6.65 -13.40
CA SER A 19 28.02 6.88 -13.40
C SER A 19 28.65 7.33 -14.73
N ARG A 20 29.80 8.00 -14.61
CA ARG A 20 30.84 8.51 -15.56
C ARG A 20 30.90 8.11 -17.06
N GLU A 21 30.15 7.13 -17.55
CA GLU A 21 30.00 6.83 -18.99
C GLU A 21 28.54 7.04 -19.44
N PRO A 22 28.30 7.51 -20.66
CA PRO A 22 26.93 7.71 -21.13
C PRO A 22 26.21 6.35 -21.19
N LEU A 23 25.21 6.17 -20.34
CA LEU A 23 24.30 5.02 -20.40
C LEU A 23 23.57 5.04 -21.74
N THR A 24 24.02 4.21 -22.67
CA THR A 24 23.46 4.08 -24.02
C THR A 24 22.53 2.89 -24.15
N GLY A 25 21.61 2.94 -25.12
CA GLY A 25 20.74 1.82 -25.49
C GLY A 25 19.26 2.12 -25.33
N LEU A 26 18.91 3.09 -24.47
CA LEU A 26 17.53 3.56 -24.34
C LEU A 26 17.12 4.40 -25.55
N ARG A 27 15.95 4.12 -26.10
CA ARG A 27 15.41 4.77 -27.28
C ARG A 27 13.94 5.13 -27.11
N LEU A 28 13.58 6.30 -27.61
CA LEU A 28 12.19 6.73 -27.72
C LEU A 28 11.64 6.36 -29.09
N ASP A 29 10.63 5.50 -29.12
CA ASP A 29 9.85 5.28 -30.34
C ASP A 29 8.84 6.43 -30.51
N ASP A 30 8.90 7.10 -31.65
CA ASP A 30 7.98 8.15 -32.04
C ASP A 30 6.80 7.60 -32.87
N GLY A 31 6.79 6.29 -33.16
CA GLY A 31 5.78 5.62 -33.96
C GLY A 31 5.94 5.83 -35.47
N SER A 32 7.05 6.45 -35.91
CA SER A 32 7.31 6.74 -37.33
C SER A 32 7.86 5.54 -38.10
N GLY A 33 8.22 4.45 -37.41
CA GLY A 33 8.94 3.30 -38.00
C GLY A 33 10.42 3.57 -38.29
N ALA A 34 10.91 4.77 -38.00
CA ALA A 34 12.34 5.08 -37.99
C ALA A 34 13.01 4.53 -36.72
N PRO A 35 14.35 4.31 -36.72
CA PRO A 35 15.06 3.99 -35.50
C PRO A 35 14.85 5.11 -34.48
N GLY A 36 14.24 4.76 -33.34
CA GLY A 36 13.88 5.70 -32.29
C GLY A 36 15.05 6.54 -31.78
N THR A 37 14.76 7.76 -31.34
CA THR A 37 15.75 8.72 -30.85
C THR A 37 16.42 8.19 -29.58
N GLY A 38 17.76 8.16 -29.56
CA GLY A 38 18.52 7.78 -28.37
C GLY A 38 18.21 8.72 -27.20
N LEU A 39 18.00 8.16 -26.01
CA LEU A 39 17.72 8.90 -24.79
C LEU A 39 18.77 8.60 -23.73
N THR A 40 19.19 9.65 -23.04
CA THR A 40 19.87 9.52 -21.75
C THR A 40 18.85 9.20 -20.64
N PRO A 41 19.26 8.59 -19.51
CA PRO A 41 18.38 8.43 -18.36
C PRO A 41 17.79 9.76 -17.86
N ALA A 42 18.56 10.85 -17.93
CA ALA A 42 18.10 12.17 -17.53
C ALA A 42 16.95 12.69 -18.38
N GLU A 43 16.98 12.46 -19.69
CA GLU A 43 15.89 12.82 -20.62
C GLU A 43 14.69 11.87 -20.48
N ALA A 44 14.93 10.60 -20.18
CA ALA A 44 13.87 9.62 -20.01
C ALA A 44 13.05 9.84 -18.73
N ARG A 45 13.69 10.26 -17.62
CA ARG A 45 13.02 10.43 -16.33
C ARG A 45 11.76 11.30 -16.38
N PRO A 46 11.77 12.54 -16.94
CA PRO A 46 10.55 13.33 -17.04
C PRO A 46 9.47 12.66 -17.89
N LEU A 47 9.84 11.97 -18.98
CA LEU A 47 8.90 11.27 -19.86
C LEU A 47 8.17 10.12 -19.14
N LEU A 48 8.84 9.41 -18.23
CA LEU A 48 8.25 8.32 -17.45
C LEU A 48 7.15 8.80 -16.48
N TYR A 49 7.19 10.06 -16.07
CA TYR A 49 6.23 10.65 -15.11
C TYR A 49 5.32 11.72 -15.72
N ASP A 50 5.48 12.02 -17.00
CA ASP A 50 4.58 12.90 -17.73
C ASP A 50 3.21 12.23 -17.90
N ARG A 51 2.19 12.85 -17.32
CA ARG A 51 0.80 12.36 -17.40
C ARG A 51 0.17 12.58 -18.77
N SER A 52 0.73 13.47 -19.58
CA SER A 52 0.29 13.72 -20.95
C SER A 52 0.86 12.72 -21.94
N ALA A 53 1.95 12.02 -21.58
CA ALA A 53 2.53 10.96 -22.39
C ALA A 53 1.64 9.71 -22.41
N SER A 54 1.55 9.07 -23.58
CA SER A 54 0.78 7.84 -23.75
C SER A 54 1.31 6.72 -22.84
N ALA A 55 0.41 5.88 -22.32
CA ALA A 55 0.78 4.74 -21.48
C ALA A 55 1.74 3.79 -22.22
N ALA A 56 1.46 3.50 -23.49
CA ALA A 56 2.30 2.65 -24.33
C ALA A 56 3.75 3.15 -24.44
N ARG A 57 3.97 4.47 -24.53
CA ARG A 57 5.32 5.05 -24.58
C ARG A 57 6.06 4.87 -23.27
N ARG A 58 5.38 5.06 -22.13
CA ARG A 58 5.97 4.84 -20.80
C ARG A 58 6.28 3.36 -20.56
N ASP A 59 5.39 2.46 -20.98
CA ASP A 59 5.57 1.01 -20.87
C ASP A 59 6.76 0.54 -21.72
N ALA A 60 6.88 1.02 -22.95
CA ALA A 60 8.00 0.71 -23.82
C ALA A 60 9.35 1.15 -23.22
N LEU A 61 9.40 2.33 -22.61
CA LEU A 61 10.61 2.80 -21.91
C LEU A 61 10.92 1.91 -20.70
N TRP A 62 9.93 1.55 -19.89
CA TRP A 62 10.14 0.67 -18.74
C TRP A 62 10.61 -0.73 -19.14
N HIS A 63 10.11 -1.30 -20.24
CA HIS A 63 10.61 -2.56 -20.78
C HIS A 63 12.08 -2.46 -21.21
N GLN A 64 12.46 -1.39 -21.91
CA GLN A 64 13.85 -1.16 -22.30
C GLN A 64 14.76 -1.01 -21.07
N ILE A 65 14.34 -0.23 -20.07
CA ILE A 65 15.09 -0.07 -18.81
C ILE A 65 15.27 -1.42 -18.11
N ALA A 66 14.23 -2.26 -18.05
CA ALA A 66 14.32 -3.58 -17.45
C ALA A 66 15.25 -4.52 -18.22
N ALA A 67 15.22 -4.48 -19.56
CA ALA A 67 16.13 -5.25 -20.39
C ALA A 67 17.60 -4.83 -20.18
N LEU A 68 17.87 -3.52 -20.25
CA LEU A 68 19.22 -2.96 -20.04
C LEU A 68 19.75 -3.25 -18.63
N ALA A 69 18.91 -3.16 -17.60
CA ALA A 69 19.28 -3.49 -16.23
C ALA A 69 19.51 -4.98 -15.99
N ARG A 70 18.88 -5.86 -16.78
CA ARG A 70 19.14 -7.30 -16.74
C ARG A 70 20.48 -7.64 -17.38
N GLU A 71 20.79 -7.01 -18.50
CA GLU A 71 22.05 -7.17 -19.24
C GLU A 71 23.26 -6.56 -18.51
N ASP A 72 23.02 -5.70 -17.52
CA ASP A 72 24.01 -5.13 -16.59
C ASP A 72 24.66 -6.20 -15.70
N THR A 73 25.58 -6.96 -16.30
CA THR A 73 26.37 -8.01 -15.65
C THR A 73 27.73 -7.47 -15.21
N ASP A 74 28.25 -6.47 -15.92
CA ASP A 74 29.59 -5.89 -15.70
C ASP A 74 29.57 -4.64 -14.80
N GLY A 75 28.41 -4.25 -14.25
CA GLY A 75 28.28 -3.04 -13.44
C GLY A 75 28.33 -1.76 -14.27
N ASN A 76 27.79 -1.81 -15.50
CA ASN A 76 27.67 -0.65 -16.40
C ASN A 76 26.75 0.44 -15.84
N GLY A 77 25.98 0.13 -14.79
CA GLY A 77 25.22 1.10 -14.00
C GLY A 77 23.73 1.16 -14.34
N TRP A 78 23.24 0.35 -15.28
CA TRP A 78 21.82 0.34 -15.65
C TRP A 78 20.89 -0.09 -14.50
N ARG A 79 21.32 -0.97 -13.59
CA ARG A 79 20.52 -1.29 -12.39
C ARG A 79 20.36 -0.09 -11.47
N LEU A 80 21.44 0.64 -11.24
CA LEU A 80 21.42 1.87 -10.43
C LEU A 80 20.60 2.96 -11.13
N ALA A 81 20.73 3.10 -12.45
CA ALA A 81 19.94 4.03 -13.24
C ALA A 81 18.45 3.70 -13.20
N ALA A 82 18.06 2.43 -13.28
CA ALA A 82 16.68 1.99 -13.14
C ALA A 82 16.10 2.41 -11.78
N VAL A 83 16.84 2.20 -10.69
CA VAL A 83 16.44 2.69 -9.36
C VAL A 83 16.30 4.20 -9.36
N TRP A 84 17.30 4.94 -9.86
CA TRP A 84 17.29 6.40 -9.93
C TRP A 84 16.08 6.94 -10.70
N LEU A 85 15.76 6.33 -11.84
CA LEU A 85 14.58 6.61 -12.64
C LEU A 85 13.29 6.38 -11.84
N ALA A 86 13.22 5.32 -11.04
CA ALA A 86 12.04 4.98 -10.22
C ALA A 86 11.87 5.83 -8.95
N LEU A 87 12.91 6.52 -8.48
CA LEU A 87 12.90 7.25 -7.20
C LEU A 87 11.74 8.25 -7.00
N PRO A 88 11.25 9.00 -8.01
CA PRO A 88 10.10 9.89 -7.80
C PRO A 88 8.85 9.13 -7.33
N GLY A 89 8.61 7.94 -7.90
CA GLY A 89 7.55 7.03 -7.47
C GLY A 89 7.83 6.41 -6.10
N LEU A 90 9.04 5.89 -5.90
CA LEU A 90 9.42 5.22 -4.65
C LEU A 90 9.35 6.15 -3.44
N ARG A 91 9.85 7.39 -3.55
CA ARG A 91 9.79 8.39 -2.47
C ARG A 91 8.37 8.69 -2.03
N ARG A 92 7.45 8.82 -2.99
CA ARG A 92 6.04 9.09 -2.70
C ARG A 92 5.43 7.97 -1.86
N HIS A 93 5.76 6.71 -2.17
CA HIS A 93 5.27 5.56 -1.42
C HIS A 93 5.96 5.38 -0.07
N ALA A 94 7.28 5.55 0.01
CA ALA A 94 8.02 5.49 1.27
C ALA A 94 7.49 6.52 2.28
N PHE A 95 7.25 7.76 1.83
CA PHE A 95 6.65 8.78 2.69
C PHE A 95 5.29 8.34 3.25
N ALA A 96 4.41 7.80 2.40
CA ALA A 96 3.09 7.33 2.84
C ALA A 96 3.17 6.14 3.80
N ILE A 97 4.14 5.23 3.64
CA ILE A 97 4.35 4.09 4.53
C ILE A 97 4.86 4.56 5.89
N VAL A 98 5.90 5.39 5.91
CA VAL A 98 6.49 5.94 7.14
C VAL A 98 5.45 6.74 7.92
N ASP A 99 4.72 7.64 7.26
CA ASP A 99 3.64 8.43 7.87
C ASP A 99 2.53 7.55 8.46
N ARG A 100 2.13 6.49 7.75
CA ARG A 100 1.04 5.61 8.19
C ARG A 100 1.42 4.70 9.37
N PHE A 101 2.62 4.13 9.33
CA PHE A 101 3.02 3.08 10.27
C PHE A 101 3.95 3.55 11.38
N GLY A 102 4.60 4.72 11.22
CA GLY A 102 5.69 5.15 12.11
C GLY A 102 6.93 4.26 11.98
N ALA A 103 7.10 3.60 10.84
CA ALA A 103 8.23 2.70 10.59
C ALA A 103 9.53 3.49 10.37
N ASP A 104 10.67 2.86 10.67
CA ASP A 104 11.97 3.43 10.35
C ASP A 104 12.09 3.67 8.84
N ARG A 105 12.54 4.86 8.47
CA ARG A 105 12.66 5.27 7.07
C ARG A 105 13.72 4.45 6.33
N ASP A 106 14.85 4.16 6.97
CA ASP A 106 15.94 3.45 6.32
C ASP A 106 15.55 2.00 6.03
N ASP A 107 14.81 1.36 6.94
CA ASP A 107 14.24 0.02 6.73
C ASP A 107 13.22 0.00 5.59
N VAL A 108 12.34 1.00 5.52
CA VAL A 108 11.37 1.13 4.43
C VAL A 108 12.08 1.34 3.10
N GLU A 109 13.07 2.24 3.02
CA GLU A 109 13.83 2.49 1.80
C GLU A 109 14.61 1.22 1.36
N ALA A 110 15.25 0.51 2.29
CA ALA A 110 15.98 -0.73 2.00
C ALA A 110 15.07 -1.83 1.45
N GLU A 111 13.90 -2.06 2.06
CA GLU A 111 12.97 -3.08 1.56
C GLU A 111 12.34 -2.70 0.22
N MET A 112 12.03 -1.41 0.01
CA MET A 112 11.54 -0.96 -1.28
C MET A 112 12.57 -1.16 -2.40
N LEU A 113 13.85 -0.85 -2.15
CA LEU A 113 14.92 -1.10 -3.13
C LEU A 113 15.09 -2.58 -3.41
N THR A 114 15.05 -3.41 -2.37
CA THR A 114 15.20 -4.86 -2.50
C THR A 114 14.10 -5.45 -3.37
N ALA A 115 12.82 -5.19 -3.05
CA ALA A 115 11.71 -5.68 -3.88
C ALA A 115 11.69 -5.06 -5.27
N TYR A 116 12.10 -3.80 -5.42
CA TYR A 116 12.17 -3.17 -6.74
C TYR A 116 13.17 -3.89 -7.64
N LEU A 117 14.38 -4.18 -7.14
CA LEU A 117 15.43 -4.86 -7.90
C LEU A 117 15.09 -6.32 -8.21
N GLU A 118 14.45 -7.02 -7.27
CA GLU A 118 13.92 -8.37 -7.52
C GLU A 118 12.84 -8.35 -8.62
N ALA A 119 11.89 -7.41 -8.54
CA ALA A 119 10.86 -7.26 -9.55
C ALA A 119 11.46 -6.87 -10.92
N LEU A 120 12.47 -6.00 -10.94
CA LEU A 120 13.18 -5.58 -12.14
C LEU A 120 13.78 -6.77 -12.90
N ALA A 121 14.39 -7.72 -12.19
CA ALA A 121 14.92 -8.93 -12.80
C ALA A 121 13.83 -9.78 -13.50
N SER A 122 12.60 -9.74 -12.97
CA SER A 122 11.45 -10.55 -13.42
C SER A 122 10.58 -9.94 -14.53
N ILE A 123 10.78 -8.68 -14.93
CA ILE A 123 9.93 -8.05 -15.97
C ILE A 123 10.13 -8.69 -17.33
N GLU A 124 9.08 -9.30 -17.87
CA GLU A 124 9.09 -9.91 -19.21
C GLU A 124 8.76 -8.87 -20.29
N PRO A 125 9.12 -9.10 -21.57
CA PRO A 125 8.87 -8.16 -22.67
C PRO A 125 7.39 -7.82 -22.90
N HIS A 126 6.47 -8.64 -22.38
CA HIS A 126 5.03 -8.48 -22.55
C HIS A 126 4.28 -8.24 -21.23
N THR A 127 5.01 -7.97 -20.14
CA THR A 127 4.38 -7.61 -18.86
C THR A 127 3.55 -6.33 -19.03
N PRO A 128 2.23 -6.36 -18.78
CA PRO A 128 1.41 -5.15 -18.90
C PRO A 128 1.75 -4.16 -17.80
N ASP A 129 1.88 -2.87 -18.16
CA ASP A 129 2.20 -1.78 -17.23
C ASP A 129 3.40 -2.09 -16.31
N PRO A 130 4.60 -2.33 -16.90
CA PRO A 130 5.78 -2.77 -16.16
C PRO A 130 6.19 -1.76 -15.08
N GLY A 131 6.02 -0.46 -15.33
CA GLY A 131 6.32 0.59 -14.35
C GLY A 131 5.48 0.46 -13.07
N SER A 132 4.17 0.25 -13.21
CA SER A 132 3.31 0.03 -12.04
C SER A 132 3.58 -1.31 -11.37
N VAL A 133 3.91 -2.38 -12.11
CA VAL A 133 4.29 -3.67 -11.52
C VAL A 133 5.52 -3.50 -10.62
N LEU A 134 6.58 -2.84 -11.11
CA LEU A 134 7.79 -2.57 -10.34
C LEU A 134 7.51 -1.78 -9.06
N LEU A 135 6.79 -0.65 -9.17
CA LEU A 135 6.46 0.20 -8.03
C LEU A 135 5.53 -0.51 -7.04
N ARG A 136 4.56 -1.30 -7.54
CA ARG A 136 3.64 -2.07 -6.71
C ARG A 136 4.37 -3.15 -5.94
N SER A 137 5.28 -3.91 -6.56
CA SER A 137 6.08 -4.92 -5.86
C SER A 137 6.88 -4.32 -4.71
N ALA A 138 7.59 -3.22 -4.96
CA ALA A 138 8.33 -2.48 -3.94
C ALA A 138 7.42 -1.99 -2.80
N CYS A 139 6.30 -1.33 -3.14
CA CYS A 139 5.36 -0.78 -2.18
C CYS A 139 4.66 -1.87 -1.35
N THR A 140 4.21 -2.96 -1.98
CA THR A 140 3.52 -4.06 -1.30
C THR A 140 4.43 -4.76 -0.31
N ARG A 141 5.69 -5.04 -0.66
CA ARG A 141 6.65 -5.67 0.26
C ARG A 141 6.93 -4.75 1.45
N ALA A 142 7.31 -3.50 1.20
CA ALA A 142 7.59 -2.54 2.28
C ALA A 142 6.37 -2.28 3.17
N TRP A 143 5.17 -2.21 2.60
CA TRP A 143 3.93 -2.06 3.37
C TRP A 143 3.67 -3.27 4.28
N ASN A 144 3.88 -4.49 3.77
CA ASN A 144 3.71 -5.71 4.57
C ASN A 144 4.73 -5.77 5.70
N THR A 145 6.01 -5.46 5.42
CA THR A 145 7.06 -5.40 6.44
C THR A 145 6.75 -4.35 7.49
N ALA A 146 6.41 -3.11 7.10
CA ALA A 146 6.05 -2.04 8.04
C ALA A 146 4.81 -2.37 8.88
N ARG A 147 3.83 -3.05 8.29
CA ARG A 147 2.63 -3.52 9.01
C ARG A 147 2.96 -4.59 10.05
N GLN A 148 3.90 -5.49 9.74
CA GLN A 148 4.35 -6.54 10.66
C GLN A 148 5.29 -5.99 11.75
N ALA A 149 6.08 -4.99 11.43
CA ALA A 149 7.01 -4.33 12.35
C ALA A 149 6.31 -3.39 13.35
N ARG A 150 5.03 -3.04 13.14
CA ARG A 150 4.24 -2.37 14.17
C ARG A 150 4.22 -3.28 15.39
N PRO A 151 4.75 -2.84 16.55
CA PRO A 151 4.66 -3.62 17.76
C PRO A 151 3.20 -3.96 18.02
N GLU A 152 2.91 -5.24 18.26
CA GLU A 152 1.76 -5.58 19.09
C GLU A 152 1.93 -4.75 20.35
N ARG A 153 1.13 -3.69 20.48
CA ARG A 153 1.17 -2.80 21.61
C ARG A 153 0.86 -3.70 22.80
N THR A 154 1.87 -4.08 23.57
CA THR A 154 1.68 -4.79 24.83
C THR A 154 0.65 -3.97 25.57
N VAL A 155 -0.53 -4.55 25.81
CA VAL A 155 -1.56 -3.88 26.58
C VAL A 155 -0.96 -3.75 27.98
N GLU A 156 -0.36 -2.60 28.28
CA GLU A 156 -0.15 -2.13 29.65
C GLU A 156 -1.54 -1.96 30.26
N ASP A 157 -2.12 -3.08 30.69
CA ASP A 157 -2.94 -3.24 31.88
C ASP A 157 -3.67 -4.59 31.84
N ILE A 158 -2.91 -5.68 31.97
CA ILE A 158 -3.50 -6.96 32.41
C ILE A 158 -4.17 -6.76 33.80
N GLN A 159 -3.69 -5.79 34.60
CA GLN A 159 -4.23 -5.51 35.92
C GLN A 159 -5.65 -4.92 35.90
N ASN A 160 -5.99 -4.00 34.98
CA ASN A 160 -7.38 -3.51 34.83
C ASN A 160 -8.33 -4.55 34.23
N THR A 161 -7.80 -5.56 33.55
CA THR A 161 -8.60 -6.65 32.97
C THR A 161 -9.05 -7.67 34.04
N VAL A 162 -8.28 -7.82 35.13
CA VAL A 162 -8.65 -8.73 36.24
C VAL A 162 -9.80 -8.16 37.07
N ASP A 163 -9.87 -6.84 37.27
CA ASP A 163 -10.97 -6.21 38.00
C ASP A 163 -12.28 -6.20 37.20
N SER A 164 -12.21 -6.19 35.87
CA SER A 164 -13.38 -6.28 34.99
C SER A 164 -14.03 -7.67 34.95
N ARG A 165 -13.31 -8.74 35.34
CA ARG A 165 -13.87 -10.11 35.42
C ARG A 165 -14.80 -10.33 36.61
N ARG A 166 -14.86 -9.39 37.56
CA ARG A 166 -15.81 -9.48 38.69
C ARG A 166 -17.24 -9.10 38.31
N ASP A 167 -17.46 -8.48 37.15
CA ASP A 167 -18.80 -8.17 36.65
C ASP A 167 -19.34 -9.29 35.73
N ARG A 168 -19.56 -10.47 36.32
CA ARG A 168 -20.24 -11.60 35.66
C ARG A 168 -21.74 -11.30 35.52
N GLY A 169 -22.11 -10.46 34.55
CA GLY A 169 -23.52 -10.21 34.26
C GLY A 169 -23.85 -9.28 33.09
N ALA A 170 -22.89 -8.54 32.55
CA ALA A 170 -23.19 -7.53 31.53
C ALA A 170 -23.59 -8.16 30.18
N LEU A 171 -24.77 -7.77 29.68
CA LEU A 171 -25.24 -8.02 28.32
C LEU A 171 -24.97 -6.76 27.49
N TRP A 172 -24.33 -6.92 26.33
CA TRP A 172 -24.19 -5.84 25.36
C TRP A 172 -25.41 -5.82 24.46
N GLN A 173 -26.01 -4.65 24.31
CA GLN A 173 -27.15 -4.45 23.42
C GLN A 173 -26.75 -3.46 22.32
N ALA A 174 -26.83 -3.93 21.07
CA ALA A 174 -26.63 -3.12 19.88
C ALA A 174 -28.01 -2.79 19.29
N GLU A 175 -28.28 -1.50 19.15
CA GLU A 175 -29.48 -0.96 18.49
C GLU A 175 -29.08 -0.40 17.13
N PHE A 176 -29.79 -0.84 16.09
CA PHE A 176 -29.61 -0.40 14.72
C PHE A 176 -30.89 0.32 14.27
N ASP A 177 -30.81 1.64 14.15
CA ASP A 177 -31.83 2.43 13.47
C ASP A 177 -31.52 2.45 11.97
N GLY A 178 -32.35 1.77 11.18
CA GLY A 178 -32.30 1.85 9.72
C GLY A 178 -32.91 3.17 9.23
N THR A 179 -32.27 3.84 8.28
CA THR A 179 -32.88 5.02 7.64
C THR A 179 -34.02 4.60 6.71
N ASP A 180 -35.08 5.41 6.71
CA ASP A 180 -36.32 5.25 5.92
C ASP A 180 -36.05 4.75 4.50
N ARG A 181 -36.50 3.52 4.22
CA ARG A 181 -36.49 2.92 2.89
C ARG A 181 -37.88 3.15 2.28
N PRO A 182 -38.01 3.44 0.98
CA PRO A 182 -39.31 3.74 0.36
C PRO A 182 -40.37 2.63 0.48
N ASP A 183 -40.00 1.43 0.93
CA ASP A 183 -40.90 0.28 1.14
C ASP A 183 -41.40 0.11 2.59
N GLY A 184 -41.34 1.15 3.43
CA GLY A 184 -42.21 1.27 4.62
C GLY A 184 -41.91 0.35 5.81
N LEU A 185 -40.69 -0.17 5.96
CA LEU A 185 -40.25 -0.88 7.17
C LEU A 185 -39.02 -0.20 7.79
N ALA A 186 -39.26 0.79 8.64
CA ALA A 186 -38.28 1.41 9.53
C ALA A 186 -38.44 0.85 10.95
N ALA A 187 -38.03 -0.41 11.16
CA ALA A 187 -38.02 -1.01 12.49
C ALA A 187 -36.59 -1.04 13.05
N THR A 188 -36.39 -0.50 14.25
CA THR A 188 -35.14 -0.60 14.99
C THR A 188 -34.81 -2.05 15.30
N LEU A 189 -33.69 -2.56 14.77
CA LEU A 189 -33.21 -3.90 15.06
C LEU A 189 -32.40 -3.88 16.37
N ARG A 190 -32.76 -4.76 17.30
CA ARG A 190 -32.14 -4.83 18.64
C ARG A 190 -31.51 -6.19 18.86
N ILE A 191 -30.18 -6.25 18.87
CA ILE A 191 -29.40 -7.49 19.04
C ILE A 191 -28.74 -7.46 20.42
N THR A 192 -28.93 -8.51 21.22
CA THR A 192 -28.36 -8.62 22.57
C THR A 192 -27.37 -9.79 22.61
N VAL A 193 -26.16 -9.56 23.09
CA VAL A 193 -25.08 -10.57 23.13
C VAL A 193 -24.48 -10.70 24.53
N PRO A 194 -24.18 -11.92 25.02
CA PRO A 194 -23.42 -12.13 26.25
C PRO A 194 -21.99 -11.59 26.12
N ALA A 195 -21.55 -10.72 27.03
CA ALA A 195 -20.23 -10.10 26.99
C ALA A 195 -19.05 -11.09 27.12
N GLY A 196 -19.30 -12.32 27.59
CA GLY A 196 -18.25 -13.30 27.86
C GLY A 196 -17.73 -14.09 26.66
N ARG A 197 -18.12 -13.77 25.41
CA ARG A 197 -17.81 -14.64 24.25
C ARG A 197 -17.43 -13.91 22.95
N THR A 198 -16.84 -12.72 23.03
CA THR A 198 -16.57 -11.89 21.82
C THR A 198 -15.16 -11.34 21.67
N GLU A 199 -14.20 -11.70 22.53
CA GLU A 199 -12.81 -11.34 22.27
C GLU A 199 -12.15 -12.37 21.35
N GLY A 200 -12.02 -12.04 20.06
CA GLY A 200 -11.18 -12.76 19.09
C GLY A 200 -11.84 -13.16 17.77
N LEU A 201 -13.15 -12.98 17.59
CA LEU A 201 -13.83 -13.36 16.35
C LEU A 201 -13.88 -12.19 15.35
N ARG A 202 -13.41 -12.43 14.12
CA ARG A 202 -13.53 -11.45 13.02
C ARG A 202 -15.01 -11.20 12.73
N LEU A 203 -15.40 -9.93 12.57
CA LEU A 203 -16.78 -9.48 12.27
C LEU A 203 -17.47 -10.26 11.12
N GLY A 204 -16.70 -10.74 10.13
CA GLY A 204 -17.24 -11.56 9.04
C GLY A 204 -17.66 -12.98 9.43
N ALA A 205 -17.07 -13.57 10.48
CA ALA A 205 -17.45 -14.89 10.97
C ALA A 205 -18.81 -14.85 11.70
N LEU A 206 -19.03 -13.80 12.49
CA LEU A 206 -20.31 -13.54 13.15
C LEU A 206 -21.42 -13.25 12.14
N ALA A 207 -21.11 -12.54 11.04
CA ALA A 207 -22.05 -12.28 9.96
C ALA A 207 -22.53 -13.57 9.25
N GLY A 208 -21.62 -14.53 9.06
CA GLY A 208 -21.93 -15.85 8.51
C GLY A 208 -22.79 -16.67 9.47
N GLU A 209 -22.46 -16.65 10.75
CA GLU A 209 -23.21 -17.36 11.80
C GLU A 209 -24.66 -16.83 11.97
N TRP A 210 -24.88 -15.54 11.68
CA TRP A 210 -26.19 -14.89 11.84
C TRP A 210 -26.98 -14.74 10.53
N GLY A 211 -26.50 -15.30 9.42
CA GLY A 211 -27.18 -15.20 8.11
C GLY A 211 -27.23 -13.77 7.53
N LEU A 212 -26.41 -12.86 8.05
CA LEU A 212 -26.36 -11.43 7.68
C LEU A 212 -25.32 -11.12 6.61
N THR A 213 -24.67 -12.15 6.04
CA THR A 213 -23.59 -12.04 5.06
C THR A 213 -23.97 -11.19 3.84
N GLY A 214 -25.23 -11.30 3.37
CA GLY A 214 -25.73 -10.53 2.22
C GLY A 214 -25.88 -9.03 2.50
N GLN A 215 -26.27 -8.65 3.72
CA GLN A 215 -26.50 -7.25 4.09
C GLN A 215 -25.19 -6.48 4.30
N ILE A 216 -24.14 -7.15 4.78
CA ILE A 216 -22.81 -6.54 4.98
C ILE A 216 -22.06 -6.40 3.64
N ALA A 217 -22.24 -7.34 2.71
CA ALA A 217 -21.65 -7.24 1.37
C ALA A 217 -22.15 -6.01 0.59
N ASP A 218 -23.43 -5.64 0.75
CA ASP A 218 -23.98 -4.42 0.15
C ASP A 218 -23.48 -3.14 0.85
N ALA A 219 -23.33 -3.15 2.18
CA ALA A 219 -22.76 -2.03 2.92
C ALA A 219 -21.29 -1.74 2.53
N CYS A 220 -20.50 -2.78 2.23
CA CYS A 220 -19.11 -2.64 1.80
C CYS A 220 -18.93 -2.12 0.36
N ARG A 221 -19.97 -2.18 -0.50
CA ARG A 221 -19.92 -1.59 -1.86
C ARG A 221 -20.13 -0.08 -1.88
N PHE A 222 -20.63 0.52 -0.79
CA PHE A 222 -20.76 1.98 -0.65
C PHE A 222 -19.45 2.60 -0.15
N GLN A 223 -18.41 2.57 -0.99
CA GLN A 223 -17.25 3.43 -0.77
C GLN A 223 -17.62 4.88 -1.11
N ARG A 224 -17.48 5.74 -0.10
CA ARG A 224 -17.73 7.20 -0.04
C ARG A 224 -19.19 7.62 0.15
N GLY A 225 -19.50 7.96 1.41
CA GLY A 225 -20.33 9.14 1.70
C GLY A 225 -21.82 8.94 1.93
N ARG A 226 -22.25 7.92 2.67
CA ARG A 226 -23.58 7.99 3.34
C ARG A 226 -23.62 7.14 4.61
N ARG A 227 -23.99 7.75 5.74
CA ARG A 227 -24.24 7.06 7.02
C ARG A 227 -25.53 6.24 6.87
N VAL A 228 -25.43 4.91 6.98
CA VAL A 228 -26.56 3.96 6.80
C VAL A 228 -27.31 3.65 8.10
N GLY A 229 -26.76 4.07 9.25
CA GLY A 229 -27.40 3.92 10.56
C GLY A 229 -26.49 4.41 11.68
N THR A 230 -26.98 4.34 12.91
CA THR A 230 -26.22 4.70 14.13
C THR A 230 -26.19 3.49 15.04
N LEU A 231 -25.00 3.07 15.45
CA LEU A 231 -24.81 2.00 16.41
C LEU A 231 -24.55 2.61 17.79
N SER A 232 -25.43 2.33 18.75
CA SER A 232 -25.21 2.67 20.16
C SER A 232 -24.99 1.40 20.96
N LEU A 233 -23.85 1.30 21.66
CA LEU A 233 -23.58 0.22 22.60
C LEU A 233 -23.92 0.73 24.00
N ARG A 234 -24.85 0.05 24.67
CA ARG A 234 -25.17 0.34 26.07
C ARG A 234 -24.96 -0.90 26.93
N PRO A 235 -24.28 -0.77 28.08
CA PRO A 235 -24.26 -1.81 29.09
C PRO A 235 -25.66 -1.90 29.70
N ARG A 236 -26.25 -3.10 29.71
CA ARG A 236 -27.54 -3.32 30.37
C ARG A 236 -27.30 -3.77 31.81
N SER A 237 -27.66 -2.93 32.79
CA SER A 237 -27.81 -3.40 34.17
C SER A 237 -29.09 -4.25 34.28
N ARG A 238 -29.01 -5.39 34.97
CA ARG A 238 -30.20 -6.14 35.37
C ARG A 238 -30.89 -5.37 36.50
N GLY A 239 -32.15 -4.99 36.28
CA GLY A 239 -33.10 -4.76 37.37
C GLY A 239 -33.61 -6.09 37.91
#